data_AF-A6K777-F1
#
_entry.id   AF-A6K777-F1
#
_cell.length_a   1.000
_cell.length_b   1.000
_cell.length_c   1.000
_cell.angle_alpha   90.00
_cell.angle_beta   90.00
_cell.angle_gamma   90.00
#
_symmetry.space_group_name_H-M   'P 1'
#
loop_
_entity.id
_entity.type
_entity.pdbx_description
1 polymer ?
#
loop_
_entity_poly.entity_id
_entity_poly.type
_entity_poly.pdbx_seq_one_letter_code
_entity_poly.pdbx_strand_id
1 'polypeptide(L)'
;MYGADDFLPVLTYVIAQCDMLELDTEIEYMMELLDPSLLHGEGGYYLTSAYGALSLIKNFQEEQAARLLSSEARDTLRQWHKRRTTNRTIPSVDDFQNYLRVAFQEVNSGCTGKTLLVRPYITTEDVCQLCAEKFKVEDPEEYSLFLFVDETWQQLAEDTYPQKIKAELHSRPQPHIFHFVYKRIKSDPYGVIFQNGDDLTPS
;
A
#
# COMPACT_ATOMS: atom_id res chain seq x y z
N MET A 1 29.47 12.19 30.36
CA MET A 1 29.21 11.68 29.00
C MET A 1 27.91 10.93 29.14
N TYR A 2 26.77 11.57 28.84
CA TYR A 2 25.45 10.98 29.01
C TYR A 2 25.14 10.16 27.75
N GLY A 3 24.98 8.84 27.91
CA GLY A 3 24.74 7.91 26.81
C GLY A 3 23.24 7.73 26.52
N ALA A 4 22.92 6.98 25.46
CA ALA A 4 21.53 6.57 25.18
C ALA A 4 20.91 5.78 26.35
N ASP A 5 21.74 5.14 27.17
CA ASP A 5 21.34 4.39 28.38
C ASP A 5 20.83 5.31 29.52
N ASP A 6 21.16 6.61 29.50
CA ASP A 6 20.69 7.60 30.49
C ASP A 6 19.35 8.23 30.08
N PHE A 7 18.98 8.15 28.80
CA PHE A 7 17.76 8.78 28.29
C PHE A 7 16.50 8.05 28.76
N LEU A 8 16.49 6.73 28.66
CA LEU A 8 15.31 5.92 29.00
C LEU A 8 14.89 6.11 30.47
N PRO A 9 15.79 6.05 31.49
CA PRO A 9 15.42 6.33 32.87
C PRO A 9 14.81 7.72 33.10
N VAL A 10 15.37 8.76 32.45
CA VAL A 10 14.84 10.13 32.54
C VAL A 10 13.47 10.22 31.90
N LEU A 11 13.29 9.62 30.72
CA LEU A 11 12.01 9.58 30.03
C LEU A 11 10.95 8.83 30.85
N THR A 12 11.29 7.68 31.42
CA THR A 12 10.42 6.92 32.33
C THR A 12 9.99 7.75 33.53
N TYR A 13 10.92 8.47 34.16
CA TYR A 13 10.59 9.36 35.26
C TYR A 13 9.62 10.47 34.84
N VAL A 14 9.89 11.14 33.72
CA VAL A 14 9.02 12.21 33.21
C VAL A 14 7.62 11.68 32.92
N ILE A 15 7.50 10.56 32.20
CA ILE A 15 6.20 9.94 31.87
C ILE A 15 5.45 9.54 33.14
N ALA A 16 6.13 8.98 34.15
CA ALA A 16 5.49 8.60 35.41
C ALA A 16 4.94 9.79 36.21
N GLN A 17 5.47 11.00 35.98
CA GLN A 17 5.00 12.24 36.60
C GLN A 17 3.94 12.96 35.73
N CYS A 18 3.76 12.54 34.48
CA CYS A 18 2.77 13.11 33.59
C CYS A 18 1.40 12.44 33.80
N ASP A 19 0.35 13.24 33.94
CA ASP A 19 -1.04 12.76 34.00
C ASP A 19 -1.63 12.60 32.58
N MET A 20 -0.96 11.80 31.75
CA MET A 20 -1.39 11.51 30.37
C MET A 20 -2.02 10.12 30.29
N LEU A 21 -3.32 10.05 30.58
CA LEU A 21 -4.10 8.80 30.62
C LEU A 21 -4.16 8.08 29.26
N GLU A 22 -4.09 8.81 28.15
CA GLU A 22 -4.23 8.27 26.80
C GLU A 22 -2.90 7.92 26.13
N LEU A 23 -1.76 8.16 26.80
CA LEU A 23 -0.42 7.99 26.21
C LEU A 23 -0.18 6.59 25.66
N ASP A 24 -0.74 5.56 26.30
CA ASP A 24 -0.67 4.18 25.83
C ASP A 24 -1.27 4.01 24.44
N THR A 25 -2.51 4.49 24.27
CA THR A 25 -3.24 4.46 23.01
C THR A 25 -2.54 5.30 21.95
N GLU A 26 -2.01 6.47 22.33
CA GLU A 26 -1.27 7.34 21.41
C GLU A 26 0.01 6.69 20.88
N ILE A 27 0.77 6.01 21.75
CA ILE A 27 1.97 5.28 21.36
C ILE A 27 1.60 4.12 20.42
N GLU A 28 0.58 3.32 20.74
CA GLU A 28 0.11 2.24 19.86
C GLU A 28 -0.35 2.78 18.50
N TYR A 29 -1.09 3.88 18.50
CA TYR A 29 -1.55 4.57 17.30
C TYR A 29 -0.36 4.99 16.42
N MET A 30 0.62 5.68 16.99
CA MET A 30 1.81 6.11 16.25
C MET A 30 2.63 4.92 15.75
N MET A 31 2.76 3.88 16.56
CA MET A 31 3.49 2.67 16.18
C MET A 31 2.87 1.99 14.96
N GLU A 32 1.55 1.87 14.88
CA GLU A 32 0.88 1.12 13.81
C GLU A 32 0.49 1.95 12.59
N LEU A 33 0.32 3.28 12.72
CA LEU A 33 -0.25 4.11 11.63
C LEU A 33 0.69 5.15 11.02
N LEU A 34 1.84 5.45 11.64
CA LEU A 34 2.81 6.36 11.02
C LEU A 34 3.32 5.82 9.68
N ASP A 35 3.73 6.72 8.78
CA ASP A 35 4.41 6.30 7.56
C ASP A 35 5.75 5.62 7.94
N PRO A 36 6.07 4.43 7.39
CA PRO A 36 7.34 3.74 7.68
C PRO A 36 8.60 4.58 7.43
N SER A 37 8.56 5.56 6.52
CA SER A 37 9.67 6.50 6.29
C SER A 37 10.00 7.34 7.53
N LEU A 38 8.99 7.70 8.34
CA LEU A 38 9.15 8.48 9.57
C LEU A 38 9.68 7.64 10.75
N LEU A 39 9.62 6.32 10.63
CA LEU A 39 10.13 5.39 11.65
C LEU A 39 11.65 5.19 11.58
N HIS A 40 12.30 5.73 10.54
CA HIS A 40 13.75 5.70 10.41
C HIS A 40 14.38 6.90 11.13
N GLY A 41 15.46 6.67 11.88
CA GLY A 41 16.18 7.72 12.59
C GLY A 41 15.55 8.10 13.93
N GLU A 42 15.51 9.40 14.23
CA GLU A 42 15.17 9.92 15.56
C GLU A 42 13.71 9.69 15.95
N GLY A 43 12.78 9.83 15.01
CA GLY A 43 11.34 9.63 15.26
C GLY A 43 11.03 8.21 15.77
N GLY A 44 11.60 7.19 15.11
CA GLY A 44 11.49 5.80 15.55
C GLY A 44 12.19 5.55 16.90
N TYR A 45 13.32 6.20 17.15
CA TYR A 45 14.02 6.09 18.44
C TYR A 45 13.17 6.62 19.60
N TYR A 46 12.57 7.80 19.47
CA TYR A 46 11.73 8.37 20.53
C TYR A 46 10.46 7.56 20.75
N LEU A 47 9.81 7.11 19.68
CA LEU A 47 8.59 6.30 19.77
C LEU A 47 8.86 4.96 20.48
N THR A 48 9.93 4.27 20.10
CA THR A 48 10.31 3.00 20.75
C THR A 48 10.79 3.19 22.20
N SER A 49 11.45 4.31 22.49
CA SER A 49 11.85 4.69 23.86
C SER A 49 10.63 5.00 24.73
N ALA A 50 9.62 5.71 24.20
CA ALA A 50 8.37 6.01 24.91
C ALA A 50 7.59 4.72 25.22
N TYR A 51 7.47 3.81 24.24
CA TYR A 51 6.89 2.48 24.47
C TYR A 51 7.63 1.71 25.56
N GLY A 52 8.97 1.70 25.50
CA GLY A 52 9.81 1.04 26.51
C GLY A 52 9.60 1.63 27.91
N ALA A 53 9.58 2.96 28.02
CA ALA A 53 9.34 3.66 29.27
C ALA A 53 7.97 3.35 29.87
N LEU A 54 6.92 3.34 29.05
CA LEU A 54 5.57 3.00 29.50
C LEU A 54 5.45 1.54 29.92
N SER A 55 6.09 0.63 29.20
CA SER A 55 6.14 -0.79 29.54
C SER A 55 6.80 -1.04 30.91
N LEU A 56 7.84 -0.28 31.25
CA LEU A 56 8.49 -0.32 32.57
C LEU A 56 7.55 0.15 33.69
N ILE A 57 6.80 1.24 33.46
CA ILE A 57 5.84 1.77 34.45
C ILE A 57 4.74 0.76 34.71
N LYS A 58 4.17 0.17 33.65
CA LYS A 58 3.08 -0.81 33.75
C LYS A 58 3.47 -2.11 34.44
N ASN A 59 4.71 -2.55 34.24
CA ASN A 59 5.19 -3.85 34.72
C ASN A 59 6.24 -3.71 35.84
N PHE A 60 6.18 -2.62 36.61
CA PHE A 60 7.18 -2.31 37.62
C PHE A 60 7.27 -3.43 38.66
N GLN A 61 8.44 -4.07 38.75
CA GLN A 61 8.80 -5.03 39.79
C GLN A 61 10.15 -4.64 40.38
N GLU A 62 10.22 -4.51 41.71
CA GLU A 62 11.38 -4.00 42.43
C GLU A 62 12.67 -4.80 42.16
N GLU A 63 12.58 -6.12 41.98
CA GLU A 63 13.72 -7.00 41.63
C GLU A 63 14.14 -6.91 40.14
N GLN A 64 13.29 -6.38 39.25
CA GLN A 64 13.57 -6.25 37.82
C GLN A 64 14.03 -4.85 37.42
N ALA A 65 14.05 -3.89 38.33
CA ALA A 65 14.44 -2.49 38.08
C ALA A 65 15.88 -2.34 37.51
N ALA A 66 16.74 -3.36 37.70
CA ALA A 66 18.08 -3.40 37.11
C ALA A 66 18.10 -3.85 35.63
N ARG A 67 17.00 -4.40 35.10
CA ARG A 67 16.88 -4.84 33.69
C ARG A 67 16.07 -3.81 32.91
N LEU A 68 16.75 -3.06 32.04
CA LEU A 68 16.22 -1.92 31.29
C LEU A 68 14.88 -2.17 30.54
N LEU A 69 14.59 -3.40 30.09
CA LEU A 69 13.30 -3.81 29.50
C LEU A 69 13.05 -5.30 29.74
N SER A 70 11.78 -5.68 29.93
CA SER A 70 11.38 -7.10 30.00
C SER A 70 11.63 -7.82 28.65
N SER A 71 11.79 -9.15 28.68
CA SER A 71 11.95 -9.94 27.43
C SER A 71 10.76 -9.73 26.50
N GLU A 72 9.56 -9.69 27.06
CA GLU A 72 8.31 -9.50 26.33
C GLU A 72 8.25 -8.16 25.59
N ALA A 73 8.59 -7.05 26.27
CA ALA A 73 8.61 -5.72 25.64
C ALA A 73 9.61 -5.65 24.48
N ARG A 74 10.77 -6.29 24.63
CA ARG A 74 11.79 -6.38 23.57
C ARG A 74 11.31 -7.21 22.39
N ASP A 75 10.60 -8.31 22.65
CA ASP A 75 10.05 -9.15 21.60
C ASP A 75 8.93 -8.45 20.83
N THR A 76 8.05 -7.72 21.53
CA THR A 76 7.02 -6.89 20.89
C THR A 76 7.63 -5.81 20.00
N LEU A 77 8.64 -5.08 20.50
CA LEU A 77 9.36 -4.08 19.70
C LEU A 77 10.07 -4.70 18.49
N ARG A 78 10.69 -5.87 18.64
CA ARG A 78 11.33 -6.58 17.53
C ARG A 78 10.32 -6.99 16.46
N GLN A 79 9.18 -7.54 16.88
CA GLN A 79 8.12 -7.95 15.96
C GLN A 79 7.50 -6.75 15.25
N TRP A 80 7.21 -5.68 15.98
CA TRP A 80 6.75 -4.41 15.42
C TRP A 80 7.74 -3.88 14.38
N HIS A 81 9.02 -3.74 14.74
CA HIS A 81 10.03 -3.22 13.84
C HIS A 81 10.12 -4.10 12.58
N LYS A 82 10.17 -5.42 12.75
CA LYS A 82 10.14 -6.36 11.62
C LYS A 82 8.91 -6.15 10.73
N ARG A 83 7.71 -6.02 11.29
CA ARG A 83 6.48 -5.79 10.50
C ARG A 83 6.50 -4.47 9.73
N ARG A 84 7.11 -3.43 10.30
CA ARG A 84 6.97 -2.04 9.82
C ARG A 84 8.13 -1.55 8.97
N THR A 85 9.35 -2.07 9.17
CA THR A 85 10.56 -1.64 8.43
C THR A 85 11.08 -2.68 7.46
N THR A 86 10.63 -3.94 7.54
CA THR A 86 10.90 -4.89 6.44
C THR A 86 9.96 -4.59 5.29
N ASN A 87 10.50 -4.53 4.07
CA ASN A 87 9.75 -4.41 2.81
C ASN A 87 8.90 -5.67 2.57
N ARG A 88 7.91 -5.92 3.42
CA ARG A 88 6.79 -6.78 3.11
C ARG A 88 5.72 -5.87 2.53
N THR A 89 5.44 -6.04 1.24
CA THR A 89 4.18 -5.59 0.66
C THR A 89 3.06 -6.12 1.55
N ILE A 90 2.38 -5.20 2.22
CA ILE A 90 1.17 -5.52 2.98
C ILE A 90 0.22 -6.19 1.98
N PRO A 91 -0.41 -7.34 2.34
CA PRO A 91 -1.33 -8.01 1.44
C PRO A 91 -2.38 -7.02 0.92
N SER A 92 -2.36 -6.74 -0.38
CA SER A 92 -3.31 -5.85 -1.02
C SER A 92 -4.57 -6.63 -1.36
N VAL A 93 -5.67 -5.90 -1.57
CA VAL A 93 -6.85 -6.46 -2.26
C VAL A 93 -6.46 -7.06 -3.63
N ASP A 94 -5.39 -6.55 -4.23
CA ASP A 94 -4.80 -7.08 -5.46
C ASP A 94 -4.20 -8.48 -5.27
N ASP A 95 -3.91 -8.94 -4.06
CA ASP A 95 -3.36 -10.30 -3.86
C ASP A 95 -4.43 -11.41 -3.87
N PHE A 96 -5.72 -11.06 -3.81
CA PHE A 96 -6.79 -12.06 -3.80
C PHE A 96 -7.21 -12.48 -5.21
N GLN A 97 -7.41 -13.78 -5.42
CA GLN A 97 -7.70 -14.38 -6.74
C GLN A 97 -9.06 -13.99 -7.35
N ASN A 98 -10.04 -13.56 -6.53
CA ASN A 98 -11.39 -13.25 -7.00
C ASN A 98 -11.70 -11.75 -7.07
N TYR A 99 -10.73 -10.90 -6.75
CA TYR A 99 -10.93 -9.45 -6.74
C TYR A 99 -10.11 -8.78 -7.82
N LEU A 100 -10.67 -7.79 -8.50
CA LEU A 100 -10.00 -7.00 -9.51
C LEU A 100 -10.18 -5.52 -9.14
N ARG A 101 -9.09 -4.82 -8.89
CA ARG A 101 -9.12 -3.37 -8.68
C ARG A 101 -9.08 -2.67 -10.03
N VAL A 102 -10.13 -1.92 -10.34
CA VAL A 102 -10.26 -1.16 -11.59
C VAL A 102 -10.36 0.33 -11.25
N ALA A 103 -9.50 1.14 -11.85
CA ALA A 103 -9.62 2.59 -11.81
C ALA A 103 -10.56 3.06 -12.93
N PHE A 104 -11.49 3.96 -12.62
CA PHE A 104 -12.28 4.66 -13.61
C PHE A 104 -11.69 6.04 -13.84
N GLN A 105 -11.37 6.34 -15.09
CA GLN A 105 -10.88 7.65 -15.49
C GLN A 105 -12.01 8.41 -16.18
N GLU A 106 -12.58 9.38 -15.48
CA GLU A 106 -13.60 10.27 -16.03
C GLU A 106 -12.94 11.41 -16.83
N VAL A 107 -13.61 11.93 -17.85
CA VAL A 107 -13.03 12.95 -18.75
C VAL A 107 -12.73 14.27 -18.02
N ASN A 108 -13.46 14.54 -16.93
CA ASN A 108 -13.47 15.84 -16.25
C ASN A 108 -13.09 15.74 -14.76
N SER A 109 -12.99 14.53 -14.24
CA SER A 109 -12.74 14.23 -12.83
C SER A 109 -11.56 13.27 -12.75
N GLY A 110 -10.77 13.35 -11.67
CA GLY A 110 -9.62 12.45 -11.49
C GLY A 110 -9.99 10.97 -11.48
N CYS A 111 -9.00 10.11 -11.29
CA CYS A 111 -9.20 8.66 -11.28
C CYS A 111 -9.89 8.19 -9.99
N THR A 112 -10.97 7.42 -10.11
CA THR A 112 -11.64 6.76 -8.97
C THR A 112 -11.49 5.25 -9.05
N GLY A 113 -10.91 4.61 -8.03
CA GLY A 113 -10.76 3.15 -7.97
C GLY A 113 -11.93 2.43 -7.32
N LYS A 114 -12.36 1.29 -7.88
CA LYS A 114 -13.27 0.34 -7.22
C LYS A 114 -12.74 -1.09 -7.32
N THR A 115 -13.02 -1.88 -6.29
CA THR A 115 -12.76 -3.32 -6.30
C THR A 115 -14.01 -4.07 -6.76
N LEU A 116 -13.83 -4.91 -7.78
CA LEU A 116 -14.84 -5.76 -8.37
C LEU A 116 -14.60 -7.22 -7.98
N LEU A 117 -15.66 -7.98 -7.77
CA LEU A 117 -15.59 -9.43 -7.64
C LEU A 117 -15.65 -10.03 -9.05
N VAL A 118 -14.54 -10.58 -9.53
CA VAL A 118 -14.40 -11.09 -10.90
C VAL A 118 -13.92 -12.54 -10.85
N ARG A 119 -14.70 -13.45 -11.44
CA ARG A 119 -14.34 -14.87 -11.51
C ARG A 119 -13.17 -15.10 -12.50
N PRO A 120 -12.37 -16.17 -12.36
CA PRO A 120 -11.17 -16.41 -13.18
C PRO A 120 -11.37 -16.47 -14.71
N TYR A 121 -12.60 -16.72 -15.17
CA TYR A 121 -12.95 -16.93 -16.59
C TYR A 121 -13.96 -15.92 -17.12
N ILE A 122 -14.21 -14.85 -16.36
CA ILE A 122 -14.99 -13.70 -16.86
C ILE A 122 -14.18 -13.00 -17.95
N THR A 123 -14.83 -12.69 -19.07
CA THR A 123 -14.23 -12.02 -20.22
C THR A 123 -14.04 -10.53 -19.95
N THR A 124 -13.21 -9.86 -20.74
CA THR A 124 -13.05 -8.40 -20.65
C THR A 124 -14.34 -7.67 -20.97
N GLU A 125 -15.14 -8.15 -21.93
CA GLU A 125 -16.48 -7.62 -22.23
C GLU A 125 -17.38 -7.63 -20.98
N ASP A 126 -17.49 -8.78 -20.32
CA ASP A 126 -18.26 -8.92 -19.08
C ASP A 126 -17.71 -8.01 -17.96
N VAL A 127 -16.38 -7.85 -17.84
CA VAL A 127 -15.79 -6.90 -16.88
C VAL A 127 -16.15 -5.46 -17.23
N CYS A 128 -16.15 -5.07 -18.50
CA CYS A 128 -16.57 -3.74 -18.93
C CYS A 128 -18.03 -3.48 -18.54
N GLN A 129 -18.92 -4.46 -18.70
CA GLN A 129 -20.31 -4.34 -18.25
C GLN A 129 -20.41 -4.16 -16.73
N LEU A 130 -19.66 -4.95 -15.95
CA LEU A 130 -19.57 -4.80 -14.50
C LEU A 130 -19.03 -3.41 -14.09
N CYS A 131 -18.06 -2.88 -14.84
CA CYS A 131 -17.52 -1.54 -14.62
C CYS A 131 -18.58 -0.49 -14.89
N ALA A 132 -19.28 -0.55 -16.03
CA ALA A 132 -20.33 0.38 -16.39
C ALA A 132 -21.42 0.46 -15.31
N GLU A 133 -21.89 -0.69 -14.81
CA GLU A 133 -22.88 -0.74 -13.72
C GLU A 133 -22.31 -0.15 -12.42
N LYS A 134 -21.10 -0.56 -12.02
CA LYS A 134 -20.49 -0.12 -10.76
C LYS A 134 -20.14 1.35 -10.76
N PHE A 135 -19.68 1.90 -11.88
CA PHE A 135 -19.31 3.31 -12.03
C PHE A 135 -20.49 4.19 -12.48
N LYS A 136 -21.62 3.60 -12.86
CA LYS A 136 -22.82 4.28 -13.36
C LYS A 136 -22.53 5.12 -14.60
N VAL A 137 -21.86 4.52 -15.58
CA VAL A 137 -21.49 5.17 -16.84
C VAL A 137 -22.71 5.23 -17.76
N GLU A 138 -22.96 6.40 -18.36
CA GLU A 138 -24.12 6.64 -19.24
C GLU A 138 -23.99 5.92 -20.59
N ASP A 139 -22.79 5.97 -21.20
CA ASP A 139 -22.50 5.37 -22.52
C ASP A 139 -21.40 4.28 -22.41
N PRO A 140 -21.72 3.05 -21.99
CA PRO A 140 -20.74 1.99 -21.77
C PRO A 140 -19.92 1.63 -23.02
N GLU A 141 -20.54 1.72 -24.20
CA GLU A 141 -19.96 1.39 -25.51
C GLU A 141 -18.77 2.28 -25.89
N GLU A 142 -18.66 3.47 -25.30
CA GLU A 142 -17.53 4.36 -25.55
C GLU A 142 -16.33 4.06 -24.66
N TYR A 143 -16.42 3.12 -23.74
CA TYR A 143 -15.40 2.79 -22.75
C TYR A 143 -14.89 1.38 -22.92
N SER A 144 -13.62 1.18 -22.59
CA SER A 144 -12.99 -0.14 -22.60
C SER A 144 -12.04 -0.29 -21.43
N LEU A 145 -11.66 -1.53 -21.13
CA LEU A 145 -10.71 -1.85 -20.09
C LEU A 145 -9.30 -1.82 -20.67
N PHE A 146 -8.45 -1.01 -20.06
CA PHE A 146 -7.04 -0.90 -20.39
C PHE A 146 -6.20 -1.49 -19.26
N LEU A 147 -5.06 -2.05 -19.63
CA LEU A 147 -3.96 -2.36 -18.73
C LEU A 147 -2.91 -1.26 -18.87
N PHE A 148 -2.58 -0.60 -17.76
CA PHE A 148 -1.44 0.30 -17.67
C PHE A 148 -0.30 -0.43 -16.96
N VAL A 149 0.84 -0.60 -17.65
CA VAL A 149 2.03 -1.28 -17.13
C VAL A 149 3.27 -0.64 -17.75
N ASP A 150 4.29 -0.37 -16.93
CA ASP A 150 5.57 0.24 -17.36
C ASP A 150 5.38 1.50 -18.25
N GLU A 151 4.50 2.43 -17.83
CA GLU A 151 4.16 3.66 -18.56
C GLU A 151 3.48 3.45 -19.93
N THR A 152 3.09 2.22 -20.26
CA THR A 152 2.39 1.88 -21.50
C THR A 152 0.93 1.54 -21.26
N TRP A 153 0.08 1.94 -22.20
CA TRP A 153 -1.36 1.64 -22.20
C TRP A 153 -1.66 0.56 -23.22
N GLN A 154 -2.32 -0.50 -22.80
CA GLN A 154 -2.80 -1.56 -23.68
C GLN A 154 -4.30 -1.74 -23.50
N GLN A 155 -5.07 -1.60 -24.58
CA GLN A 155 -6.48 -1.98 -24.57
C GLN A 155 -6.60 -3.51 -24.53
N LEU A 156 -7.42 -4.03 -23.63
CA LEU A 156 -7.68 -5.46 -23.54
C LEU A 156 -8.74 -5.85 -24.57
N ALA A 157 -8.47 -6.91 -25.35
CA ALA A 157 -9.46 -7.44 -26.28
C ALA A 157 -10.62 -8.08 -25.50
N GLU A 158 -11.82 -8.02 -26.07
CA GLU A 158 -13.07 -8.42 -25.42
C GLU A 158 -13.06 -9.89 -24.96
N ASP A 159 -12.38 -10.76 -25.69
CA ASP A 159 -12.25 -12.20 -25.45
C ASP A 159 -11.14 -12.59 -24.46
N THR A 160 -10.42 -11.61 -23.91
CA THR A 160 -9.37 -11.85 -22.91
C THR A 160 -9.94 -12.02 -21.51
N TYR A 161 -9.12 -12.52 -20.58
CA TYR A 161 -9.53 -12.81 -19.20
C TYR A 161 -8.71 -11.98 -18.20
N PRO A 162 -9.23 -10.84 -17.69
CA PRO A 162 -8.45 -9.93 -16.83
C PRO A 162 -7.84 -10.59 -15.59
N GLN A 163 -8.53 -11.58 -15.00
CA GLN A 163 -7.99 -12.33 -13.85
C GLN A 163 -6.81 -13.23 -14.21
N LYS A 164 -6.77 -13.80 -15.42
CA LYS A 164 -5.61 -14.57 -15.87
C LYS A 164 -4.41 -13.66 -16.10
N ILE A 165 -4.64 -12.49 -16.71
CA ILE A 165 -3.60 -11.46 -16.93
C ILE A 165 -3.02 -11.01 -15.59
N LYS A 166 -3.89 -10.70 -14.61
CA LYS A 166 -3.49 -10.37 -13.25
C LYS A 166 -2.61 -11.46 -12.61
N ALA A 167 -3.05 -12.72 -12.68
CA ALA A 167 -2.32 -13.85 -12.12
C ALA A 167 -0.94 -14.03 -12.79
N GLU A 168 -0.87 -13.87 -14.11
CA GLU A 168 0.39 -13.93 -14.86
C GLU A 168 1.35 -12.82 -14.41
N LEU A 169 0.89 -11.57 -14.31
CA LEU A 169 1.70 -10.44 -13.86
C LEU A 169 2.25 -10.65 -12.45
N HIS A 170 1.43 -11.19 -11.54
CA HIS A 170 1.85 -11.53 -10.17
C HIS A 170 2.85 -12.68 -10.12
N SER A 171 2.83 -13.60 -11.09
CA SER A 171 3.76 -14.74 -11.13
C SER A 171 5.16 -14.39 -11.63
N ARG A 172 5.37 -13.17 -12.17
CA ARG A 172 6.66 -12.75 -12.73
C ARG A 172 7.71 -12.60 -11.62
N PRO A 173 8.98 -12.94 -11.90
CA PRO A 173 10.06 -12.84 -10.90
C PRO A 173 10.36 -11.39 -10.49
N GLN A 174 10.01 -10.42 -11.34
CA GLN A 174 10.07 -9.00 -11.03
C GLN A 174 8.63 -8.46 -10.95
N PRO A 175 8.19 -7.95 -9.79
CA PRO A 175 6.87 -7.37 -9.66
C PRO A 175 6.84 -6.02 -10.39
N HIS A 176 6.04 -5.94 -11.44
CA HIS A 176 5.71 -4.68 -12.10
C HIS A 176 4.47 -4.08 -11.44
N ILE A 177 4.47 -2.76 -11.26
CA ILE A 177 3.24 -2.05 -10.88
C ILE A 177 2.37 -2.00 -12.13
N PHE A 178 1.13 -2.48 -12.01
CA PHE A 178 0.16 -2.43 -13.09
C PHE A 178 -1.20 -1.99 -12.55
N HIS A 179 -2.01 -1.40 -13.43
CA HIS A 179 -3.34 -0.94 -13.12
C HIS A 179 -4.31 -1.33 -14.22
N PHE A 180 -5.45 -1.92 -13.85
CA PHE A 180 -6.59 -2.02 -14.74
C PHE A 180 -7.36 -0.70 -14.69
N VAL A 181 -7.62 -0.11 -15.84
CA VAL A 181 -8.24 1.21 -15.96
C VAL A 181 -9.37 1.15 -16.97
N TYR A 182 -10.59 1.45 -16.53
CA TYR A 182 -11.75 1.62 -17.38
C TYR A 182 -11.82 3.09 -17.83
N LYS A 183 -11.62 3.33 -19.12
CA LYS A 183 -11.58 4.68 -19.70
C LYS A 183 -12.18 4.70 -21.10
N ARG A 184 -12.51 5.90 -21.57
CA ARG A 184 -13.11 6.12 -22.89
C ARG A 184 -12.12 5.80 -24.02
N ILE A 185 -12.56 5.04 -25.02
CA ILE A 185 -11.76 4.58 -26.16
C ILE A 185 -11.20 5.77 -26.97
N LYS A 186 -11.98 6.86 -27.08
CA LYS A 186 -11.62 8.07 -27.84
C LYS A 186 -10.99 9.19 -26.98
N SER A 187 -10.55 8.90 -25.76
CA SER A 187 -9.88 9.90 -24.92
C SER A 187 -8.40 9.99 -25.32
N ASP A 188 -8.14 10.69 -26.42
CA ASP A 188 -6.79 11.12 -26.79
C ASP A 188 -6.78 12.62 -27.10
N PRO A 189 -6.34 13.46 -26.14
CA PRO A 189 -5.63 14.68 -26.47
C PRO A 189 -4.11 14.46 -26.64
N TYR A 190 -3.59 13.24 -26.40
CA TYR A 190 -2.16 12.92 -26.47
C TYR A 190 -1.87 11.55 -27.11
N GLY A 191 -2.59 11.22 -28.18
CA GLY A 191 -2.31 10.04 -28.97
C GLY A 191 -0.97 10.19 -29.67
N VAL A 192 0.09 9.61 -29.10
CA VAL A 192 1.36 9.44 -29.80
C VAL A 192 1.10 8.44 -30.93
N ILE A 193 0.86 8.97 -32.13
CA ILE A 193 0.96 8.20 -33.37
C ILE A 193 2.44 7.84 -33.51
N PHE A 194 2.79 6.60 -33.19
CA PHE A 194 4.03 6.03 -33.71
C PHE A 194 3.84 5.85 -35.22
N GLN A 195 4.34 6.81 -36.00
CA GLN A 195 4.59 6.59 -37.41
C GLN A 195 5.70 5.54 -37.50
N ASN A 196 5.35 4.31 -37.90
CA ASN A 196 6.30 3.35 -38.42
C ASN A 196 6.99 4.01 -39.63
N GLY A 197 8.26 4.38 -39.45
CA GLY A 197 9.12 4.84 -40.54
C GLY A 197 9.56 3.66 -41.39
N ASP A 198 8.69 3.22 -42.29
CA ASP A 198 9.09 2.45 -43.47
C ASP A 198 9.08 3.40 -44.68
N ASP A 199 10.21 4.07 -44.91
CA ASP A 199 10.49 4.70 -46.20
C ASP A 199 11.98 4.56 -46.54
N LEU A 200 12.35 3.36 -46.97
CA LEU A 200 13.55 3.11 -47.77
C LEU A 200 13.10 2.95 -49.22
N THR A 201 13.07 4.06 -49.96
CA THR A 201 13.01 4.04 -51.42
C THR A 201 14.43 4.09 -51.99
N PRO A 202 14.73 3.32 -53.07
CA PRO A 202 16.04 3.31 -53.69
C PRO A 202 16.15 4.43 -54.74
N SER A 203 17.35 4.96 -54.91
CA SER A 203 17.79 5.70 -56.10
C SER A 203 19.19 5.27 -56.47
#